data_AF-A0A835H4F0-F1
#
_entry.id   AF-A0A835H4F0-F1
#
_cell.length_a   1.000
_cell.length_b   1.000
_cell.length_c   1.000
_cell.angle_alpha   90.00
_cell.angle_beta   90.00
_cell.angle_gamma   90.00
#
_symmetry.space_group_name_H-M   'P 1'
#
loop_
_entity.id
_entity.type
_entity.pdbx_description
1 polymer ?
#
loop_
_entity_poly.entity_id
_entity_poly.type
_entity_poly.pdbx_seq_one_letter_code
_entity_poly.pdbx_strand_id
1 'polypeptide(L)'
;MFHGTLLCCMYSMFSPFLTQRTKSKFVISKEGNAAETLYKFIKPEYVPIQYDGLGRPNELEDGPPKPASEFNVRGGEKVNLEIDGIECDATITWDIVVGGWEVEYSAEFIPIMEGSHTIAIEKPKRIATMEEPIHNSFTPREVDSDEDDYEFEMARQLSRDKYQRFY
;
A
#
# COMPACT_ATOMS: atom_id res chain seq x y z
N MET A 1 3.28 0.48 30.69
CA MET A 1 3.18 -0.74 31.53
C MET A 1 1.74 -1.15 31.88
N PHE A 2 0.72 -0.30 31.67
CA PHE A 2 -0.67 -0.60 32.09
C PHE A 2 -1.57 -1.30 31.05
N HIS A 3 -1.23 -1.30 29.76
CA HIS A 3 -2.11 -1.84 28.71
C HIS A 3 -2.12 -3.38 28.62
N GLY A 4 -0.98 -4.04 28.83
CA GLY A 4 -0.88 -5.51 28.74
C GLY A 4 -1.66 -6.27 29.83
N THR A 5 -1.83 -5.67 31.00
CA THR A 5 -2.49 -6.32 32.15
C THR A 5 -4.00 -6.45 31.94
N LEU A 6 -4.63 -5.48 31.29
CA LEU A 6 -6.08 -5.51 31.03
C LEU A 6 -6.47 -6.63 30.06
N LEU A 7 -5.69 -6.79 28.97
CA LEU A 7 -5.93 -7.86 28.00
C LEU A 7 -5.81 -9.25 28.65
N CYS A 8 -4.79 -9.47 29.48
CA CYS A 8 -4.62 -10.71 30.22
C CYS A 8 -5.78 -10.97 31.20
N CYS A 9 -6.26 -9.95 31.91
CA CYS A 9 -7.43 -10.06 32.78
C CYS A 9 -8.68 -10.43 31.98
N MET A 10 -8.94 -9.76 30.86
CA MET A 10 -10.07 -10.06 29.98
C MET A 10 -9.98 -11.50 29.45
N TYR A 11 -8.84 -11.89 28.90
CA TYR A 11 -8.62 -13.26 28.43
C TYR A 11 -8.87 -14.28 29.54
N SER A 12 -8.42 -14.01 30.77
CA SER A 12 -8.63 -14.91 31.90
C SER A 12 -10.10 -15.04 32.30
N MET A 13 -10.89 -13.96 32.19
CA MET A 13 -12.34 -13.99 32.45
C MET A 13 -13.12 -14.79 31.39
N PHE A 14 -12.72 -14.73 30.12
CA PHE A 14 -13.41 -15.44 29.03
C PHE A 14 -12.88 -16.87 28.76
N SER A 15 -11.61 -17.15 29.09
CA SER A 15 -10.97 -18.44 28.79
C SER A 15 -11.67 -19.68 29.37
N PRO A 16 -12.35 -19.65 30.54
CA PRO A 16 -13.06 -20.83 31.05
C PRO A 16 -14.26 -21.22 30.17
N PHE A 17 -14.80 -20.27 29.39
CA PHE A 17 -15.94 -20.48 28.49
C PHE A 17 -15.54 -20.90 27.08
N LEU A 18 -14.23 -20.97 26.79
CA LEU A 18 -13.70 -21.34 25.48
C LEU A 18 -13.09 -22.74 25.53
N THR A 19 -13.36 -23.55 24.50
CA THR A 19 -12.68 -24.85 24.35
C THR A 19 -11.21 -24.66 23.99
N GLN A 20 -10.37 -25.66 24.26
CA GLN A 20 -8.95 -25.63 23.84
C GLN A 20 -8.81 -25.46 22.32
N ARG A 21 -9.72 -26.05 21.52
CA ARG A 21 -9.77 -25.89 20.06
C ARG A 21 -10.07 -24.45 19.64
N THR A 22 -10.91 -23.73 20.40
CA THR A 22 -11.20 -22.31 20.11
C THR A 22 -10.02 -21.44 20.53
N LYS A 23 -9.43 -21.70 21.70
CA LYS A 23 -8.24 -20.99 22.21
C LYS A 23 -7.06 -21.07 21.25
N SER A 24 -6.84 -22.21 20.60
CA SER A 24 -5.74 -22.40 19.65
C SER A 24 -5.87 -21.57 18.36
N LYS A 25 -7.01 -20.89 18.14
CA LYS A 25 -7.23 -20.01 16.99
C LYS A 25 -6.97 -18.54 17.31
N PHE A 26 -6.76 -18.17 18.57
CA PHE A 26 -6.47 -16.79 18.93
C PHE A 26 -5.01 -16.46 18.60
N VAL A 27 -4.82 -15.29 18.00
CA VAL A 27 -3.51 -14.69 17.76
C VAL A 27 -3.49 -13.35 18.49
N ILE A 28 -2.46 -13.15 19.32
CA ILE A 28 -2.27 -11.90 20.06
C ILE A 28 -1.04 -11.21 19.49
N SER A 29 -1.22 -10.03 18.91
CA SER A 29 -0.13 -9.20 18.41
C SER A 29 0.35 -8.22 19.49
N LYS A 30 1.61 -7.81 19.40
CA LYS A 30 2.12 -6.68 20.18
C LYS A 30 1.45 -5.38 19.68
N GLU A 31 1.29 -4.42 20.59
CA GLU A 31 0.89 -3.05 20.25
C GLU A 31 1.82 -2.48 19.16
N GLY A 32 1.23 -1.90 18.10
CA GLY A 32 1.94 -1.41 16.92
C GLY A 32 2.25 -2.44 15.83
N ASN A 33 2.02 -3.74 16.06
CA ASN A 33 2.30 -4.82 15.08
C ASN A 33 1.02 -5.51 14.56
N ALA A 34 -0.12 -4.84 14.65
CA ALA A 34 -1.41 -5.40 14.22
C ALA A 34 -1.40 -5.71 12.72
N ALA A 35 -0.98 -4.74 11.89
CA ALA A 35 -0.88 -4.87 10.44
C ALA A 35 -0.05 -6.09 10.00
N GLU A 36 1.20 -6.18 10.50
CA GLU A 36 2.11 -7.29 10.19
C GLU A 36 1.53 -8.66 10.58
N THR A 37 0.75 -8.70 11.66
CA THR A 37 0.08 -9.93 12.09
C THR A 37 -1.09 -10.27 11.18
N LEU A 38 -1.89 -9.28 10.79
CA LEU A 38 -3.04 -9.46 9.91
C LEU A 38 -2.61 -9.93 8.51
N TYR A 39 -1.52 -9.37 7.96
CA TYR A 39 -0.99 -9.76 6.63
C TYR A 39 -0.56 -11.23 6.52
N LYS A 40 -0.41 -11.94 7.65
CA LYS A 40 -0.14 -13.39 7.65
C LYS A 40 -1.40 -14.23 7.34
N PHE A 41 -2.58 -13.64 7.45
CA PHE A 41 -3.86 -14.35 7.37
C PHE A 41 -4.81 -13.75 6.32
N ILE A 42 -4.72 -12.45 6.07
CA ILE A 42 -5.59 -11.71 5.15
C ILE A 42 -4.74 -10.84 4.24
N LYS A 43 -5.15 -10.70 2.97
CA LYS A 43 -4.44 -9.85 2.01
C LYS A 43 -4.64 -8.37 2.36
N PRO A 44 -3.64 -7.50 2.11
CA PRO A 44 -3.66 -6.09 2.51
C PRO A 44 -4.87 -5.30 2.01
N GLU A 45 -5.38 -5.61 0.81
CA GLU A 45 -6.58 -4.99 0.23
C GLU A 45 -7.88 -5.27 0.99
N TYR A 46 -7.89 -6.25 1.91
CA TYR A 46 -9.01 -6.53 2.81
C TYR A 46 -8.75 -6.07 4.25
N VAL A 47 -7.56 -5.52 4.54
CA VAL A 47 -7.24 -4.99 5.86
C VAL A 47 -7.68 -3.53 5.91
N PRO A 48 -8.49 -3.10 6.89
CA PRO A 48 -8.87 -1.70 7.02
C PRO A 48 -7.66 -0.77 7.21
N ILE A 49 -7.74 0.46 6.68
CA ILE A 49 -6.71 1.51 6.81
C ILE A 49 -6.30 1.78 8.27
N GLN A 50 -7.23 1.70 9.22
CA GLN A 50 -6.96 1.87 10.66
C GLN A 50 -5.98 0.84 11.26
N TYR A 51 -5.69 -0.23 10.53
CA TYR A 51 -4.71 -1.26 10.88
C TYR A 51 -3.56 -1.31 9.86
N ASP A 52 -3.22 -0.15 9.27
CA ASP A 52 -2.26 0.08 8.19
C ASP A 52 -2.54 -0.68 6.88
N GLY A 53 -3.77 -1.16 6.70
CA GLY A 53 -4.20 -1.87 5.50
C GLY A 53 -4.61 -0.98 4.33
N LEU A 54 -5.00 -1.60 3.22
CA LEU A 54 -5.43 -0.90 1.99
C LEU A 54 -6.95 -0.91 1.78
N GLY A 55 -7.70 -1.63 2.61
CA GLY A 55 -9.14 -1.81 2.48
C GLY A 55 -9.91 -0.55 2.85
N ARG A 56 -10.67 -0.03 1.87
CA ARG A 56 -11.65 1.06 2.06
C ARG A 56 -13.08 0.50 2.13
N PRO A 57 -13.90 0.96 3.08
CA PRO A 57 -15.30 0.54 3.17
C PRO A 57 -16.11 0.82 1.91
N ASN A 58 -15.84 1.95 1.25
CA ASN A 58 -16.59 2.40 0.06
C ASN A 58 -16.20 1.66 -1.22
N GLU A 59 -14.97 1.13 -1.33
CA GLU A 59 -14.50 0.44 -2.54
C GLU A 59 -15.09 -0.98 -2.68
N LEU A 60 -15.60 -1.56 -1.58
CA LEU A 60 -16.28 -2.86 -1.62
C LEU A 60 -17.65 -2.80 -2.33
N GLU A 61 -18.23 -1.61 -2.49
CA GLU A 61 -19.49 -1.41 -3.21
C GLU A 61 -19.29 -1.47 -4.74
N ASP A 62 -18.11 -1.10 -5.24
CA ASP A 62 -17.77 -1.08 -6.67
C ASP A 62 -17.23 -2.43 -7.22
N GLY A 63 -17.14 -3.44 -6.36
CA GLY A 63 -16.69 -4.79 -6.74
C GLY A 63 -15.60 -5.35 -5.82
N PRO A 64 -15.01 -6.51 -6.15
CA PRO A 64 -13.90 -7.05 -5.37
C PRO A 64 -12.70 -6.09 -5.42
N PRO A 65 -11.98 -5.86 -4.29
CA PRO A 65 -10.81 -5.01 -4.26
C PRO A 65 -9.76 -5.44 -5.30
N LYS A 66 -9.15 -4.46 -5.97
CA LYS A 66 -8.03 -4.74 -6.89
C LYS A 66 -6.88 -5.34 -6.09
N PRO A 67 -6.21 -6.39 -6.61
CA PRO A 67 -5.11 -7.03 -5.91
C PRO A 67 -3.94 -6.05 -5.73
N ALA A 68 -3.40 -5.99 -4.52
CA ALA A 68 -2.21 -5.21 -4.21
C ALA A 68 -0.94 -5.94 -4.68
N SER A 69 0.08 -5.18 -5.08
CA SER A 69 1.34 -5.73 -5.62
C SER A 69 2.47 -5.54 -4.62
N GLU A 70 3.06 -6.65 -4.20
CA GLU A 70 4.07 -6.65 -3.15
C GLU A 70 5.50 -6.61 -3.73
N PHE A 71 6.32 -5.68 -3.23
CA PHE A 71 7.71 -5.54 -3.66
C PHE A 71 8.67 -5.67 -2.49
N ASN A 72 9.91 -6.11 -2.73
CA ASN A 72 10.96 -6.10 -1.70
C ASN A 72 12.10 -5.20 -2.19
N VAL A 73 12.34 -4.08 -1.49
CA VAL A 73 13.44 -3.14 -1.81
C VAL A 73 14.58 -3.37 -0.83
N ARG A 74 15.74 -3.72 -1.36
CA ARG A 74 16.99 -3.89 -0.60
C ARG A 74 17.64 -2.54 -0.29
N GLY A 75 18.57 -2.55 0.66
CA GLY A 75 19.35 -1.35 0.95
C GLY A 75 20.25 -0.97 -0.23
N GLY A 76 20.22 0.30 -0.61
CA GLY A 76 20.83 0.86 -1.81
C GLY A 76 20.11 0.52 -3.12
N GLU A 77 18.99 -0.20 -3.08
CA GLU A 77 18.27 -0.63 -4.28
C GLU A 77 17.21 0.40 -4.67
N LYS A 78 17.08 0.60 -5.98
CA LYS A 78 15.99 1.36 -6.61
C LYS A 78 15.10 0.37 -7.35
N VAL A 79 13.80 0.38 -7.06
CA VAL A 79 12.80 -0.40 -7.79
C VAL A 79 11.96 0.57 -8.61
N ASN A 80 11.94 0.34 -9.93
CA ASN A 80 11.05 1.03 -10.85
C ASN A 80 9.80 0.17 -11.04
N LEU A 81 8.63 0.79 -10.87
CA LEU A 81 7.34 0.15 -11.10
C LEU A 81 6.67 0.86 -12.26
N GLU A 82 6.55 0.14 -13.37
CA GLU A 82 5.91 0.59 -14.61
C GLU A 82 4.43 0.17 -14.56
N ILE A 83 3.54 1.08 -14.95
CA ILE A 83 2.11 0.83 -15.11
C ILE A 83 1.78 1.12 -16.56
N ASP A 84 1.53 0.05 -17.31
CA ASP A 84 1.19 0.09 -18.73
C ASP A 84 -0.33 0.14 -18.94
N GLY A 85 -0.74 0.46 -20.18
CA GLY A 85 -2.14 0.37 -20.60
C GLY A 85 -3.04 1.43 -19.95
N ILE A 86 -2.49 2.60 -19.66
CA ILE A 86 -3.25 3.75 -19.18
C ILE A 86 -4.04 4.31 -20.38
N GLU A 87 -5.36 4.27 -20.29
CA GLU A 87 -6.25 4.86 -21.30
C GLU A 87 -6.23 6.41 -21.22
N CYS A 88 -6.49 7.08 -22.34
CA CYS A 88 -6.70 8.53 -22.36
C CYS A 88 -7.82 8.92 -21.38
N ASP A 89 -7.59 10.00 -20.64
CA ASP A 89 -8.49 10.53 -19.59
C ASP A 89 -8.74 9.62 -18.38
N ALA A 90 -8.02 8.49 -18.26
CA ALA A 90 -8.11 7.65 -17.08
C ALA A 90 -7.49 8.32 -15.85
N THR A 91 -8.24 8.36 -14.74
CA THR A 91 -7.67 8.71 -13.44
C THR A 91 -6.94 7.50 -12.87
N ILE A 92 -5.64 7.65 -12.69
CA ILE A 92 -4.79 6.64 -12.08
C ILE A 92 -4.77 6.91 -10.58
N THR A 93 -5.19 5.94 -9.79
CA THR A 93 -5.19 5.99 -8.33
C THR A 93 -4.28 4.92 -7.78
N TRP A 94 -3.47 5.25 -6.77
CA TRP A 94 -2.61 4.26 -6.13
C TRP A 94 -2.44 4.56 -4.64
N ASP A 95 -2.20 3.47 -3.92
CA ASP A 95 -1.96 3.46 -2.49
C ASP A 95 -0.59 2.85 -2.20
N ILE A 96 0.12 3.46 -1.25
CA ILE A 96 1.44 3.00 -0.83
C ILE A 96 1.45 2.87 0.68
N VAL A 97 1.80 1.67 1.15
CA VAL A 97 2.07 1.41 2.56
C VAL A 97 3.52 0.99 2.73
N VAL A 98 4.22 1.70 3.61
CA VAL A 98 5.64 1.47 3.90
C VAL A 98 5.77 0.76 5.24
N GLY A 99 6.28 -0.47 5.21
CA GLY A 99 6.58 -1.23 6.42
C GLY A 99 8.01 -1.04 6.91
N GLY A 100 8.17 -0.94 8.24
CA GLY A 100 9.43 -1.05 9.00
C GLY A 100 10.42 0.12 8.95
N TRP A 101 10.70 0.76 7.81
CA TRP A 101 11.69 1.86 7.71
C TRP A 101 11.31 2.95 6.71
N GLU A 102 11.99 4.10 6.81
CA GLU A 102 11.88 5.22 5.88
C GLU A 102 12.35 4.83 4.46
N VAL A 103 11.58 5.22 3.44
CA VAL A 103 11.93 5.06 2.02
C VAL A 103 11.84 6.37 1.28
N GLU A 104 12.63 6.51 0.22
CA GLU A 104 12.48 7.60 -0.72
C GLU A 104 11.61 7.16 -1.90
N TYR A 105 10.57 7.93 -2.18
CA TYR A 105 9.56 7.66 -3.19
C TYR A 105 9.43 8.85 -4.15
N SER A 106 9.31 8.56 -5.45
CA SER A 106 8.90 9.50 -6.49
C SER A 106 8.01 8.84 -7.53
N ALA A 107 7.22 9.65 -8.23
CA ALA A 107 6.38 9.20 -9.34
C ALA A 107 6.51 10.14 -10.53
N GLU A 108 6.63 9.55 -11.71
CA GLU A 108 6.83 10.23 -12.98
C GLU A 108 5.86 9.66 -14.01
N PHE A 109 5.38 10.53 -14.88
CA PHE A 109 4.55 10.20 -16.01
C PHE A 109 5.37 10.36 -17.28
N ILE A 110 5.48 9.28 -18.04
CA ILE A 110 6.31 9.18 -19.24
C ILE A 110 5.36 8.99 -20.43
N PRO A 111 5.20 10.01 -21.29
CA PRO A 111 4.48 9.84 -22.54
C PRO A 111 5.36 9.07 -23.53
N ILE A 112 4.81 8.06 -24.21
CA ILE A 112 5.57 7.21 -25.17
C ILE A 112 5.80 7.94 -26.51
N MET A 113 5.22 9.13 -26.69
CA MET A 113 5.38 9.97 -27.88
C MET A 113 6.79 10.58 -28.00
N GLU A 114 7.37 10.46 -29.19
CA GLU A 114 8.69 10.99 -29.53
C GLU A 114 8.72 12.53 -29.41
N GLY A 115 9.61 13.07 -28.57
CA GLY A 115 9.74 14.52 -28.32
C GLY A 115 8.89 15.08 -27.17
N SER A 116 8.15 14.22 -26.47
CA SER A 116 7.40 14.60 -25.27
C SER A 116 8.30 14.66 -24.02
N HIS A 117 7.91 15.46 -23.02
CA HIS A 117 8.65 15.62 -21.78
C HIS A 117 8.03 14.82 -20.64
N THR A 118 8.86 14.12 -19.86
CA THR A 118 8.46 13.46 -18.62
C THR A 118 7.86 14.48 -17.64
N ILE A 119 6.69 14.17 -17.10
CA ILE A 119 5.98 15.00 -16.14
C ILE A 119 6.22 14.39 -14.75
N ALA A 120 6.91 15.13 -13.87
CA ALA A 120 7.06 14.71 -12.48
C ALA A 120 5.73 14.87 -11.75
N ILE A 121 5.10 13.75 -11.38
CA ILE A 121 3.85 13.75 -10.61
C ILE A 121 4.17 14.02 -9.14
N GLU A 122 5.11 13.27 -8.59
CA GLU A 122 5.55 13.39 -7.20
C GLU A 122 7.07 13.54 -7.13
N LYS A 123 7.54 14.63 -6.52
CA LYS A 123 8.97 14.84 -6.27
C LYS A 123 9.49 13.82 -5.26
N PRO A 124 10.79 13.46 -5.33
CA PRO A 124 11.41 12.58 -4.34
C PRO A 124 11.14 13.08 -2.92
N LYS A 125 10.41 12.28 -2.15
CA LYS A 125 10.12 12.53 -0.74
C LYS A 125 10.38 11.29 0.08
N ARG A 126 10.73 11.51 1.34
CA ARG A 126 10.91 10.42 2.29
C ARG A 126 9.60 10.12 2.99
N ILE A 127 9.20 8.86 2.97
CA ILE A 127 7.98 8.35 3.61
C ILE A 127 8.40 7.48 4.79
N ALA A 128 7.88 7.77 5.98
CA ALA A 128 8.17 7.03 7.20
C ALA A 128 7.14 5.91 7.45
N THR A 129 7.55 4.88 8.19
CA THR A 129 6.76 3.68 8.52
C THR A 129 5.42 3.93 9.21
N MET A 130 5.31 5.02 9.97
CA MET A 130 4.13 5.33 10.78
C MET A 130 3.19 6.32 10.11
N GLU A 131 3.45 6.68 8.86
CA GLU A 131 2.53 7.49 8.09
C GLU A 131 1.36 6.62 7.60
N GLU A 132 0.15 7.17 7.65
CA GLU A 132 -1.04 6.53 7.10
C GLU A 132 -0.81 6.16 5.62
N PRO A 133 -1.51 5.13 5.09
CA PRO A 133 -1.42 4.76 3.68
C PRO A 133 -1.52 5.99 2.78
N ILE A 134 -0.48 6.24 1.98
CA ILE A 134 -0.45 7.41 1.11
C ILE A 134 -1.32 7.10 -0.11
N HIS A 135 -2.41 7.85 -0.22
CA HIS A 135 -3.30 7.80 -1.37
C HIS A 135 -2.97 8.95 -2.33
N ASN A 136 -2.70 8.62 -3.59
CA ASN A 136 -2.51 9.61 -4.64
C ASN A 136 -3.40 9.29 -5.84
N SER A 137 -3.72 10.35 -6.58
CA SER A 137 -4.43 10.25 -7.85
C SER A 137 -3.81 11.20 -8.87
N PHE A 138 -3.78 10.79 -10.12
CA PHE A 138 -3.33 11.60 -11.25
C PHE A 138 -4.23 11.36 -12.45
N THR A 139 -4.69 12.46 -13.06
CA THR A 139 -5.42 12.42 -14.33
C THR A 139 -4.55 13.12 -15.37
N PRO A 140 -4.11 12.42 -16.43
CA PRO A 140 -3.48 13.06 -17.57
C PRO A 140 -4.42 14.14 -18.12
N ARG A 141 -3.92 15.33 -18.45
CA ARG A 141 -4.74 16.34 -19.12
C ARG A 141 -5.06 15.88 -20.54
N GLU A 142 -6.30 16.07 -20.97
CA GLU A 142 -6.73 15.97 -22.37
C GLU A 142 -5.67 16.62 -23.26
N VAL A 143 -5.00 15.82 -24.07
CA VAL A 143 -4.26 16.30 -25.23
C VAL A 143 -5.27 16.25 -26.36
N ASP A 144 -5.56 17.41 -26.96
CA ASP A 144 -6.60 17.58 -27.98
C ASP A 144 -6.62 16.39 -28.95
N SER A 145 -7.75 15.70 -28.93
CA SER A 145 -8.04 14.46 -29.64
C SER A 145 -7.93 14.66 -31.15
N ASP A 146 -6.87 14.17 -31.78
CA ASP A 146 -6.89 13.86 -33.22
C ASP A 146 -5.78 12.87 -33.67
N GLU A 147 -4.90 12.39 -32.78
CA GLU A 147 -3.96 11.32 -33.12
C GLU A 147 -4.11 10.13 -32.17
N ASP A 148 -4.40 8.99 -32.80
CA ASP A 148 -4.40 7.66 -32.23
C ASP A 148 -3.09 7.37 -31.47
N ASP A 149 -3.22 6.58 -30.40
CA ASP A 149 -2.13 5.92 -29.67
C ASP A 149 -1.21 6.82 -28.82
N TYR A 150 -1.79 7.66 -27.95
CA TYR A 150 -1.08 8.06 -26.74
C TYR A 150 -1.03 6.88 -25.77
N GLU A 151 -0.04 6.02 -25.95
CA GLU A 151 0.31 5.05 -24.93
C GLU A 151 1.07 5.80 -23.82
N PHE A 152 0.62 5.63 -22.57
CA PHE A 152 1.25 6.27 -21.42
C PHE A 152 1.81 5.24 -20.47
N GLU A 153 2.94 5.58 -19.85
CA GLU A 153 3.56 4.78 -18.82
C GLU A 153 3.70 5.63 -17.55
N MET A 154 3.32 5.06 -16.41
CA MET A 154 3.65 5.64 -15.10
C MET A 154 4.83 4.86 -14.50
N ALA A 155 5.92 5.57 -14.24
CA ALA A 155 7.08 5.03 -13.55
C ALA A 155 7.09 5.52 -12.09
N ARG A 156 7.19 4.58 -11.15
CA ARG A 156 7.39 4.90 -9.73
C ARG A 156 8.76 4.40 -9.30
N GLN A 157 9.51 5.24 -8.59
CA GLN A 157 10.82 4.86 -8.06
C GLN A 157 10.76 4.74 -6.54
N LEU A 158 11.14 3.57 -6.02
CA LEU A 158 11.31 3.32 -4.58
C LEU A 158 12.78 3.04 -4.29
N SER A 159 13.40 3.86 -3.46
CA SER A 159 14.81 3.77 -3.08
C SER A 159 14.96 3.65 -1.57
N ARG A 160 15.84 2.75 -1.11
CA ARG A 160 16.01 2.48 0.33
C ARG A 160 17.47 2.35 0.77
N ASP A 161 17.73 2.45 2.08
CA ASP A 161 19.04 2.27 2.72
C ASP A 161 19.28 0.86 3.38
N LYS A 162 18.24 0.06 3.73
CA LYS A 162 18.31 -1.37 4.22
C LYS A 162 17.16 -2.28 3.67
N TYR A 163 16.92 -3.54 4.11
CA TYR A 163 16.11 -4.63 3.44
C TYR A 163 14.63 -4.86 3.94
N GLN A 164 13.56 -4.97 3.08
CA GLN A 164 12.10 -5.13 3.47
C GLN A 164 11.07 -5.16 2.30
N ARG A 165 9.84 -5.58 2.65
CA ARG A 165 8.58 -5.87 1.93
C ARG A 165 7.58 -4.68 1.92
N PHE A 166 6.95 -4.38 0.79
CA PHE A 166 5.97 -3.31 0.51
C PHE A 166 4.69 -3.93 -0.02
N TYR A 167 3.51 -3.38 0.26
CA TYR A 167 2.22 -3.90 -0.21
C TYR A 167 1.56 -2.93 -1.18
#